data_AF-A0A355IMF6-F1
#
_entry.id   AF-A0A355IMF6-F1
#
_cell.length_a   1.000
_cell.length_b   1.000
_cell.length_c   1.000
_cell.angle_alpha   90.00
_cell.angle_beta   90.00
_cell.angle_gamma   90.00
#
_symmetry.space_group_name_H-M   'P 1'
#
loop_
_entity.id
_entity.type
_entity.pdbx_description
1 polymer ?
#
loop_
_entity_poly.entity_id
_entity_poly.type
_entity_poly.pdbx_seq_one_letter_code
_entity_poly.pdbx_strand_id
1 'polypeptide(L)'
;FVYYNQVIKPALVGLTGPWISGGIEFNWPQHHRPTTYDPVDALIETRDDGSVTVWCSEVERMFRTKGMAGFTLYPDKAYLEVKVQLYNRTPHPQTFLWWAN
;
A
#
# COMPACT_ATOMS: atom_id res chain seq x y z
N PHE A 1 -4.81 -18.29 3.80
CA PHE A 1 -3.35 -18.51 3.99
C PHE A 1 -2.63 -17.47 3.15
N VAL A 2 -1.65 -16.77 3.72
CA VAL A 2 -0.80 -15.77 3.03
C VAL A 2 0.64 -16.24 3.15
N TYR A 3 1.38 -16.24 2.04
CA TYR A 3 2.78 -16.65 2.04
C TYR A 3 3.62 -15.68 2.87
N TYR A 4 4.37 -16.19 3.85
CA TYR A 4 5.25 -15.38 4.70
C TYR A 4 6.70 -15.75 4.45
N ASN A 5 7.45 -14.80 3.89
CA ASN A 5 8.90 -14.91 3.76
C ASN A 5 9.56 -14.42 5.06
N GLN A 6 10.40 -15.25 5.66
CA GLN A 6 11.02 -14.98 6.96
C GLN A 6 12.21 -14.00 6.87
N VAL A 7 12.59 -13.60 5.66
CA VAL A 7 13.69 -12.66 5.41
C VAL A 7 13.27 -11.61 4.39
N ILE A 8 13.87 -10.43 4.51
CA ILE A 8 13.83 -9.41 3.46
C ILE A 8 14.96 -9.75 2.48
N LYS A 9 14.62 -10.38 1.35
CA LYS A 9 15.59 -10.78 0.32
C LYS A 9 15.15 -10.24 -1.05
N PRO A 10 15.65 -9.07 -1.47
CA PRO A 10 15.31 -8.49 -2.76
C PRO A 10 15.75 -9.37 -3.93
N ALA A 11 14.91 -9.44 -4.96
CA ALA A 11 15.21 -10.07 -6.25
C ALA A 11 15.02 -9.03 -7.36
N LEU A 12 15.81 -9.11 -8.43
CA LEU A 12 15.83 -8.17 -9.57
C LEU A 12 14.52 -8.21 -10.38
N VAL A 13 13.46 -7.67 -9.79
CA VAL A 13 12.08 -7.68 -10.28
C VAL A 13 11.44 -6.31 -9.95
N GLY A 14 10.51 -5.85 -10.80
CA GLY A 14 9.87 -4.54 -10.66
C GLY A 14 10.68 -3.39 -11.26
N LEU A 15 10.09 -2.20 -11.29
CA LEU A 15 10.64 -1.03 -12.00
C LEU A 15 12.02 -0.59 -11.48
N THR A 16 12.20 -0.60 -10.16
CA THR A 16 13.42 -0.13 -9.49
C THR A 16 14.38 -1.27 -9.16
N GLY A 17 13.95 -2.53 -9.28
CA GLY A 17 14.78 -3.72 -9.08
C GLY A 17 14.63 -4.46 -7.75
N PRO A 18 14.50 -3.84 -6.55
CA PRO A 18 14.61 -4.57 -5.28
C PRO A 18 13.29 -5.14 -4.75
N TRP A 19 12.49 -5.82 -5.57
CA TRP A 19 11.21 -6.42 -5.13
C TRP A 19 11.39 -7.57 -4.12
N ILE A 20 10.44 -7.74 -3.20
CA ILE A 20 10.43 -8.78 -2.17
C ILE A 20 9.18 -9.65 -2.24
N SER A 21 9.32 -10.96 -1.97
CA SER A 21 8.20 -11.88 -1.95
C SER A 21 7.58 -12.04 -0.55
N GLY A 22 6.29 -12.36 -0.50
CA GLY A 22 5.55 -12.60 0.74
C GLY A 22 4.55 -11.48 1.07
N GLY A 23 3.60 -11.80 1.94
CA GLY A 23 2.52 -10.90 2.32
C GLY A 23 1.50 -10.68 1.20
N ILE A 24 0.85 -9.52 1.27
CA ILE A 24 0.03 -8.96 0.19
C ILE A 24 0.67 -7.64 -0.22
N GLU A 25 1.02 -7.47 -1.49
CA GLU A 25 1.64 -6.23 -1.98
C GLU A 25 0.57 -5.29 -2.55
N PHE A 26 0.39 -4.14 -1.90
CA PHE A 26 -0.49 -3.08 -2.39
C PHE A 26 0.28 -2.20 -3.38
N ASN A 27 0.24 -2.62 -4.64
CA ASN A 27 0.93 -2.01 -5.75
C ASN A 27 0.25 -0.71 -6.17
N TRP A 28 1.03 0.38 -6.13
CA TRP A 28 0.67 1.67 -6.71
C TRP A 28 1.96 2.53 -6.82
N PRO A 29 2.00 3.57 -7.67
CA PRO A 29 1.11 3.79 -8.82
C PRO A 29 1.45 2.84 -9.99
N GLN A 30 2.35 1.88 -9.78
CA GLN A 30 2.84 0.91 -10.77
C GLN A 30 3.07 -0.45 -10.13
N HIS A 31 3.06 -1.51 -10.93
CA HIS A 31 3.38 -2.88 -10.52
C HIS A 31 4.77 -3.31 -11.04
N HIS A 32 5.67 -3.84 -10.20
CA HIS A 32 5.61 -3.83 -8.74
C HIS A 32 5.79 -2.42 -8.15
N ARG A 33 5.36 -2.18 -6.89
CA ARG A 33 5.45 -0.86 -6.22
C ARG A 33 6.90 -0.37 -6.31
N PRO A 34 7.20 0.78 -6.96
CA PRO A 34 8.58 1.23 -7.18
C PRO A 34 9.36 1.47 -5.89
N THR A 35 8.68 1.86 -4.82
CA THR A 35 9.24 2.09 -3.50
C THR A 35 9.28 0.82 -2.65
N THR A 36 8.87 -0.35 -3.16
CA THR A 36 8.92 -1.68 -2.52
C THR A 36 8.77 -1.66 -0.98
N TYR A 37 9.88 -1.67 -0.24
CA TYR A 37 9.94 -1.70 1.24
C TYR A 37 10.42 -0.38 1.86
N ASP A 38 10.49 0.70 1.09
CA ASP A 38 10.72 2.05 1.60
C ASP A 38 9.63 2.41 2.61
N PRO A 39 9.99 3.16 3.66
CA PRO A 39 9.04 3.60 4.66
C PRO A 39 7.93 4.46 4.06
N VAL A 40 6.76 4.40 4.69
CA VAL A 40 5.57 5.18 4.37
C VAL A 40 5.16 6.01 5.58
N ASP A 41 4.43 7.09 5.36
CA ASP A 41 3.73 7.77 6.44
C ASP A 41 2.61 6.87 6.96
N ALA A 42 2.43 6.81 8.28
CA ALA A 42 1.40 5.99 8.90
C ALA A 42 0.55 6.75 9.92
N LEU A 43 -0.73 6.39 10.02
CA LEU A 43 -1.67 6.91 11.01
C LEU A 43 -2.57 5.78 11.50
N ILE A 44 -2.78 5.69 12.81
CA ILE A 44 -3.72 4.74 13.40
C ILE A 44 -4.95 5.52 13.89
N GLU A 45 -6.12 5.09 13.45
CA GLU A 45 -7.42 5.67 13.80
C GLU A 45 -8.25 4.62 14.55
N THR A 46 -8.67 4.93 15.77
CA THR A 46 -9.61 4.12 16.54
C THR A 46 -10.99 4.75 16.47
N ARG A 47 -12.03 3.95 16.23
CA ARG A 47 -13.41 4.39 16.09
C ARG A 47 -14.25 4.00 17.31
N ASP A 48 -15.35 4.71 17.54
CA ASP A 48 -16.26 4.47 18.66
C ASP A 48 -16.92 3.08 18.62
N ASP A 49 -17.03 2.48 17.44
CA ASP A 49 -17.54 1.11 17.24
C ASP A 49 -16.48 0.03 17.57
N GLY A 50 -15.30 0.43 18.05
CA GLY A 50 -14.18 -0.45 18.39
C GLY A 50 -13.33 -0.88 17.19
N SER A 51 -13.68 -0.48 15.96
CA SER A 51 -12.84 -0.76 14.80
C SER A 51 -11.58 0.11 14.77
N VAL A 52 -10.52 -0.43 14.18
CA VAL A 52 -9.21 0.25 14.07
C VAL A 52 -8.77 0.25 12.61
N THR A 53 -8.41 1.42 12.10
CA THR A 53 -7.83 1.59 10.77
C THR A 53 -6.36 1.97 10.89
N VAL A 54 -5.47 1.22 10.22
CA VAL A 54 -4.08 1.62 9.99
C VAL A 54 -3.96 2.18 8.59
N TRP A 55 -3.71 3.48 8.47
CA TRP A 55 -3.45 4.16 7.21
C TRP A 55 -1.97 4.14 6.90
N CYS A 56 -1.61 3.79 5.67
CA CYS A 56 -0.29 3.90 5.08
C CYS A 56 -0.37 4.85 3.88
N SER A 57 0.55 5.81 3.77
CA SER A 57 0.53 6.83 2.73
C SER A 57 1.91 7.16 2.17
N GLU A 58 1.97 7.48 0.88
CA GLU A 58 3.14 8.10 0.29
C GLU A 58 2.76 9.10 -0.82
N VAL A 59 3.67 10.01 -1.10
CA VAL A 59 3.70 10.76 -2.36
C VAL A 59 4.75 10.12 -3.25
N GLU A 60 4.31 9.52 -4.36
CA GLU A 60 5.23 8.86 -5.29
C GLU A 60 5.96 9.88 -6.18
N ARG A 61 7.15 9.51 -6.65
CA ARG A 61 8.08 10.45 -7.30
C ARG A 61 7.89 10.58 -8.82
N MET A 62 7.23 9.63 -9.48
CA MET A 62 7.13 9.59 -10.94
C MET A 62 6.09 10.60 -11.45
N PHE A 63 4.91 10.63 -10.84
CA PHE A 63 3.77 11.48 -11.26
C PHE A 63 3.37 12.52 -10.19
N ARG A 64 4.06 12.54 -9.03
CA ARG A 64 3.79 13.42 -7.87
C ARG A 64 2.39 13.28 -7.28
N THR A 65 1.74 12.16 -7.57
CA THR A 65 0.45 11.77 -7.00
C THR A 65 0.63 11.27 -5.57
N LYS A 66 -0.46 11.23 -4.80
CA LYS A 66 -0.48 10.68 -3.43
C LYS A 66 -1.40 9.47 -3.39
N GLY A 67 -0.95 8.41 -2.75
CA GLY A 67 -1.71 7.19 -2.54
C GLY A 67 -1.76 6.83 -1.07
N MET A 68 -2.88 6.24 -0.68
CA MET A 68 -3.16 5.82 0.69
C MET A 68 -3.91 4.50 0.69
N ALA A 69 -3.51 3.59 1.58
CA ALA A 69 -4.23 2.36 1.88
C ALA A 69 -4.57 2.34 3.38
N GLY A 70 -5.85 2.16 3.72
CA GLY A 70 -6.35 2.04 5.08
C GLY A 70 -6.80 0.61 5.36
N PHE A 71 -6.14 -0.05 6.31
CA PHE A 71 -6.41 -1.42 6.74
C PHE A 71 -7.29 -1.41 7.97
N THR A 72 -8.56 -1.79 7.83
CA THR A 72 -9.53 -1.73 8.93
C THR A 72 -9.90 -3.11 9.43
N LEU A 73 -9.72 -3.31 10.74
CA LEU A 73 -10.24 -4.44 11.48
C LEU A 73 -11.48 -4.01 12.26
N TYR A 74 -12.52 -4.84 12.22
CA TYR A 74 -13.76 -4.63 12.95
C TYR A 74 -13.89 -5.71 14.05
N PRO A 75 -14.42 -5.38 15.23
CA PRO A 75 -14.79 -6.38 16.22
C PRO A 75 -15.73 -7.44 15.61
N ASP A 76 -15.51 -8.69 15.99
CA ASP A 76 -16.35 -9.83 15.61
C ASP A 76 -16.48 -10.11 14.10
N LYS A 77 -15.56 -9.59 13.27
CA LYS A 77 -15.52 -9.86 11.83
C LYS A 77 -14.25 -10.61 11.42
N ALA A 78 -14.42 -11.61 10.56
CA ALA A 78 -13.33 -12.43 10.02
C ALA A 78 -12.85 -11.96 8.63
N TYR A 79 -12.77 -10.64 8.43
CA TYR A 79 -12.24 -10.04 7.20
C TYR A 79 -11.40 -8.80 7.51
N LEU A 80 -10.51 -8.45 6.59
CA LEU A 80 -9.79 -7.18 6.57
C LEU A 80 -10.41 -6.29 5.50
N GLU A 81 -10.88 -5.10 5.88
CA GLU A 81 -11.31 -4.10 4.90
C GLU A 81 -10.11 -3.25 4.47
N VAL A 82 -9.97 -3.02 3.17
CA VAL A 82 -8.94 -2.15 2.61
C VAL A 82 -9.61 -0.97 1.90
N LYS A 83 -9.37 0.24 2.40
CA LYS A 83 -9.79 1.49 1.76
C LYS A 83 -8.62 2.07 0.98
N VAL A 84 -8.83 2.44 -0.27
CA VAL A 84 -7.79 3.05 -1.10
C VAL A 84 -8.21 4.47 -1.45
N GLN A 85 -7.30 5.42 -1.27
CA GLN A 85 -7.48 6.79 -1.71
C GLN A 85 -6.30 7.22 -2.57
N LEU A 86 -6.61 7.83 -3.71
CA LEU A 86 -5.64 8.36 -4.64
C LEU A 86 -5.94 9.84 -4.87
N TYR A 87 -4.90 10.66 -4.86
CA TYR A 87 -5.02 12.09 -5.01
C TYR A 87 -3.98 12.62 -6.01
N ASN A 88 -4.47 13.17 -7.12
CA ASN A 88 -3.63 13.84 -8.10
C ASN A 88 -3.38 15.28 -7.64
N ARG A 89 -2.12 15.58 -7.32
CA ARG A 89 -1.67 16.89 -6.81
C ARG A 89 -1.23 17.84 -7.92
N THR A 90 -1.42 17.45 -9.18
CA THR A 90 -0.94 18.17 -10.36
C THR A 90 -2.12 18.69 -11.19
N PRO A 91 -1.92 19.74 -12.02
CA PRO A 91 -2.98 20.28 -12.88
C PRO A 91 -3.25 19.42 -14.12
N HIS A 92 -2.50 18.34 -14.32
CA HIS A 92 -2.60 17.48 -15.50
C HIS A 92 -3.15 16.10 -15.12
N PRO A 93 -3.94 15.45 -15.98
CA PRO A 93 -4.29 14.04 -15.79
C PRO A 93 -3.04 13.18 -15.61
N GLN A 94 -3.07 12.27 -14.64
CA GLN A 94 -2.02 11.28 -14.40
C GLN A 94 -2.60 9.88 -14.54
N THR A 95 -1.82 8.95 -15.08
CA THR A 95 -2.16 7.53 -15.08
C THR A 95 -1.73 6.90 -13.76
N PHE A 96 -2.43 5.86 -13.36
CA PHE A 96 -2.01 5.02 -12.23
C PHE A 96 -2.46 3.58 -12.49
N LEU A 97 -1.75 2.65 -11.87
CA LEU A 97 -2.17 1.29 -11.65
C LEU A 97 -2.38 1.09 -10.15
N TRP A 98 -3.41 0.33 -9.79
CA TRP A 98 -3.58 -0.20 -8.44
C TRP A 98 -3.83 -1.70 -8.51
N TRP A 99 -3.10 -2.48 -7.71
CA TRP A 99 -3.28 -3.93 -7.66
C TRP A 99 -2.87 -4.49 -6.29
N ALA A 100 -3.59 -5.49 -5.79
CA ALA A 100 -3.23 -6.22 -4.58
C ALA A 100 -2.72 -7.62 -4.98
N ASN A 101 -1.42 -7.87 -4.78
CA ASN A 101 -0.74 -9.15 -5.04
C ASN A 101 -0.87 -10.09 -3.87
#